data_AF-A0A4S0V4B2-F1
#
_entry.id   AF-A0A4S0V4B2-F1
#
_cell.length_a   1.000
_cell.length_b   1.000
_cell.length_c   1.000
_cell.angle_alpha   90.00
_cell.angle_beta   90.00
_cell.angle_gamma   90.00
#
_symmetry.space_group_name_H-M   'P 1'
#
loop_
_entity.id
_entity.type
_entity.pdbx_description
1 polymer ?
#
loop_
_entity_poly.entity_id
_entity_poly.type
_entity_poly.pdbx_seq_one_letter_code
_entity_poly.pdbx_strand_id
1 'polypeptide(L)'
;EMSGHHGINMTADSELTMLNSRLEATSVGININGRDGVASVQGSSLTTDNGVGILMIGKGELDVEGSEITADGNSWQAISVLDGAARVSSSRLRTLGQNGHGLYAEGSGGKNPQVSAVMTDILTEGDGAIGAIARMGG
;
A
#
# COMPACT_ATOMS: atom_id res chain seq x y z
N GLU A 1 12.54 -13.99 -2.56
CA GLU A 1 11.41 -13.90 -3.51
C GLU A 1 10.26 -14.70 -2.95
N MET A 2 9.07 -14.11 -2.94
CA MET A 2 7.82 -14.73 -2.50
C MET A 2 6.75 -14.47 -3.57
N SER A 3 5.95 -15.48 -3.92
CA SER A 3 4.89 -15.37 -4.93
C SER A 3 3.63 -16.10 -4.49
N GLY A 4 2.45 -15.54 -4.70
CA GLY A 4 1.18 -16.19 -4.37
C GLY A 4 -0.06 -15.42 -4.80
N HIS A 5 -1.26 -15.97 -4.59
CA HIS A 5 -2.50 -15.22 -4.84
C HIS A 5 -2.65 -14.04 -3.86
N HIS A 6 -2.26 -14.28 -2.60
CA HIS A 6 -2.02 -13.26 -1.58
C HIS A 6 -0.55 -13.37 -1.13
N GLY A 7 0.09 -12.24 -0.85
CA GLY A 7 1.46 -12.20 -0.34
C GLY A 7 1.51 -12.49 1.15
N ILE A 8 1.46 -11.43 1.97
CA ILE A 8 1.60 -11.51 3.44
C ILE A 8 0.33 -10.98 4.10
N ASN A 9 -0.30 -11.80 4.93
CA ASN A 9 -1.45 -11.39 5.74
C ASN A 9 -1.04 -11.24 7.20
N MET A 10 -1.15 -10.02 7.73
CA MET A 10 -0.79 -9.69 9.11
C MET A 10 -2.02 -9.73 10.03
N THR A 11 -1.90 -10.47 11.12
CA THR A 11 -2.88 -10.50 12.22
C THR A 11 -2.62 -9.38 13.23
N ALA A 12 -3.44 -9.29 14.28
CA ALA A 12 -3.23 -8.30 15.34
C ALA A 12 -1.83 -8.46 15.96
N ASP A 13 -1.25 -7.34 16.36
CA ASP A 13 0.06 -7.27 17.06
C ASP A 13 1.22 -7.92 16.29
N SER A 14 1.06 -8.12 14.98
CA SER A 14 2.06 -8.77 14.14
C SER A 14 3.01 -7.74 13.55
N GLU A 15 4.29 -8.13 13.46
CA GLU A 15 5.34 -7.30 12.87
C GLU A 15 5.84 -7.92 11.57
N LEU A 16 6.09 -7.08 10.57
CA LEU A 16 6.70 -7.47 9.31
C LEU A 16 7.87 -6.54 9.00
N THR A 17 9.03 -7.11 8.71
CA THR A 17 10.16 -6.40 8.09
C THR A 17 10.49 -7.06 6.76
N MET A 18 10.40 -6.28 5.69
CA MET A 18 10.80 -6.67 4.34
C MET A 18 11.97 -5.78 3.92
N LEU A 19 13.16 -6.37 3.84
CA LEU A 19 14.41 -5.64 3.54
C LEU A 19 15.07 -6.23 2.30
N ASN A 20 15.41 -5.39 1.32
CA ASN A 20 16.09 -5.77 0.08
C ASN A 20 15.46 -7.01 -0.59
N SER A 21 14.13 -7.05 -0.61
CA SER A 21 13.35 -8.23 -0.95
C SER A 21 12.39 -7.95 -2.10
N ARG A 22 11.92 -9.02 -2.75
CA ARG A 22 10.89 -8.98 -3.79
C ARG A 22 9.69 -9.83 -3.39
N LEU A 23 8.49 -9.24 -3.50
CA LEU A 23 7.20 -9.89 -3.30
C LEU A 23 6.32 -9.70 -4.55
N GLU A 24 5.80 -10.80 -5.06
CA GLU A 24 4.80 -10.80 -6.14
C GLU A 24 3.50 -11.41 -5.62
N ALA A 25 2.38 -10.78 -5.93
CA ALA A 25 1.08 -11.31 -5.55
C ALA A 25 0.04 -11.06 -6.63
N THR A 26 -1.02 -11.86 -6.70
CA THR A 26 -2.11 -11.59 -7.65
C THR A 26 -3.06 -10.52 -7.13
N SER A 27 -3.50 -10.60 -5.87
CA SER A 27 -4.63 -9.81 -5.34
C SER A 27 -4.24 -8.82 -4.23
N VAL A 28 -3.47 -9.24 -3.24
CA VAL A 28 -2.97 -8.33 -2.20
C VAL A 28 -1.55 -8.69 -1.86
N GLY A 29 -0.64 -7.72 -1.93
CA GLY A 29 0.76 -7.91 -1.56
C GLY A 29 0.92 -8.04 -0.05
N ILE A 30 0.72 -6.94 0.69
CA ILE A 30 0.76 -6.94 2.15
C ILE A 30 -0.61 -6.48 2.68
N ASN A 31 -1.24 -7.30 3.52
CA ASN A 31 -2.52 -7.00 4.16
C ASN A 31 -2.33 -6.78 5.67
N ILE A 32 -2.39 -5.52 6.11
CA ILE A 32 -2.33 -5.10 7.50
C ILE A 32 -3.76 -4.99 8.04
N ASN A 33 -4.35 -6.14 8.36
CA ASN A 33 -5.75 -6.24 8.79
C ASN A 33 -5.91 -6.18 10.32
N GLY A 34 -4.90 -6.69 11.05
CA GLY A 34 -4.85 -6.62 12.51
C GLY A 34 -4.71 -5.20 13.06
N ARG A 35 -5.27 -4.97 14.25
CA ARG A 35 -4.92 -3.81 15.08
C ARG A 35 -3.44 -3.90 15.48
N ASP A 36 -2.80 -2.74 15.62
CA ASP A 36 -1.45 -2.56 16.14
C ASP A 36 -0.40 -3.35 15.34
N GLY A 37 -0.70 -3.67 14.08
CA GLY A 37 0.25 -4.27 13.15
C GLY A 37 1.26 -3.25 12.67
N VAL A 38 2.54 -3.62 12.64
CA VAL A 38 3.64 -2.76 12.21
C VAL A 38 4.37 -3.40 11.03
N ALA A 39 4.42 -2.71 9.89
CA ALA A 39 5.11 -3.17 8.70
C ALA A 39 6.18 -2.17 8.27
N SER A 40 7.37 -2.67 7.98
CA SER A 40 8.45 -1.90 7.35
C SER A 40 8.90 -2.55 6.04
N VAL A 41 8.94 -1.77 4.97
CA VAL A 41 9.34 -2.19 3.62
C VAL A 41 10.48 -1.29 3.16
N GLN A 42 11.69 -1.83 3.11
CA GLN A 42 12.92 -1.06 2.88
C GLN A 42 13.71 -1.64 1.71
N GLY A 43 14.10 -0.78 0.76
CA GLY A 43 14.92 -1.18 -0.39
C GLY A 43 14.31 -2.33 -1.20
N SER A 44 12.99 -2.45 -1.20
CA SER A 44 12.27 -3.65 -1.63
C SER A 44 11.35 -3.36 -2.81
N SER A 45 10.94 -4.41 -3.52
CA SER A 45 9.92 -4.32 -4.56
C SER A 45 8.70 -5.19 -4.25
N LEU A 46 7.53 -4.64 -4.52
CA LEU A 46 6.25 -5.32 -4.42
C LEU A 46 5.48 -5.12 -5.72
N THR A 47 4.98 -6.20 -6.31
CA THR A 47 4.11 -6.13 -7.49
C THR A 47 2.83 -6.92 -7.25
N THR A 48 1.69 -6.29 -7.50
CA THR A 48 0.40 -6.96 -7.59
C THR A 48 -0.16 -6.90 -9.01
N ASP A 49 -0.56 -8.05 -9.57
CA ASP A 49 -1.01 -8.14 -10.96
C ASP A 49 -2.45 -7.66 -11.19
N ASN A 50 -3.33 -7.87 -10.21
CA ASN A 50 -4.73 -7.46 -10.29
C ASN A 50 -5.26 -7.19 -8.89
N GLY A 51 -4.66 -6.21 -8.22
CA GLY A 51 -4.99 -5.95 -6.84
C GLY A 51 -4.12 -4.91 -6.15
N VAL A 52 -4.34 -4.76 -4.84
CA VAL A 52 -3.74 -3.71 -4.02
C VAL A 52 -2.34 -4.11 -3.58
N GLY A 53 -1.35 -3.23 -3.77
CA GLY A 53 0.02 -3.50 -3.35
C GLY A 53 0.13 -3.70 -1.84
N ILE A 54 -0.19 -2.65 -1.07
CA ILE A 54 -0.27 -2.69 0.40
C ILE A 54 -1.64 -2.17 0.85
N LEU A 55 -2.36 -2.99 1.62
CA LEU A 55 -3.68 -2.67 2.16
C LEU A 55 -3.62 -2.63 3.69
N MET A 56 -3.84 -1.47 4.29
CA MET A 56 -3.99 -1.29 5.74
C MET A 56 -5.44 -1.03 6.10
N ILE A 57 -6.08 -2.03 6.71
CA ILE A 57 -7.49 -1.96 7.15
C ILE A 57 -7.58 -1.66 8.64
N GLY A 58 -6.70 -2.29 9.42
CA GLY A 58 -6.61 -2.12 10.87
C GLY A 58 -5.78 -0.90 11.24
N LYS A 59 -6.07 -0.32 12.40
CA LYS A 59 -5.25 0.75 12.96
C LYS A 59 -3.85 0.21 13.26
N GLY A 60 -2.88 0.55 12.42
CA GLY A 60 -1.48 0.12 12.56
C GLY A 60 -0.52 1.16 12.00
N GLU A 61 0.73 0.74 11.80
CA GLU A 61 1.81 1.57 11.26
C GLU A 61 2.45 0.90 10.04
N LEU A 62 2.69 1.69 9.00
CA LEU A 62 3.41 1.28 7.79
C LEU A 62 4.52 2.28 7.51
N ASP A 63 5.72 1.77 7.29
CA ASP A 63 6.86 2.55 6.83
C ASP A 63 7.40 1.94 5.52
N VAL A 64 7.48 2.74 4.48
CA VAL A 64 8.00 2.35 3.16
C VAL A 64 9.13 3.29 2.79
N GLU A 65 10.34 2.77 2.66
CA GLU A 65 11.53 3.55 2.35
C GLU A 65 12.30 2.94 1.18
N GLY A 66 12.73 3.78 0.23
CA GLY A 66 13.64 3.35 -0.84
C GLY A 66 13.07 2.22 -1.70
N SER A 67 11.74 2.10 -1.82
CA SER A 67 11.07 0.91 -2.34
C SER A 67 10.21 1.20 -3.57
N GLU A 68 9.88 0.17 -4.33
CA GLU A 68 8.99 0.26 -5.50
C GLU A 68 7.75 -0.61 -5.30
N ILE A 69 6.58 0.01 -5.32
CA ILE A 69 5.28 -0.66 -5.16
C ILE A 69 4.48 -0.46 -6.45
N THR A 70 4.20 -1.56 -7.15
CA THR A 70 3.39 -1.56 -8.38
C THR A 70 2.09 -2.32 -8.16
N ALA A 71 0.96 -1.70 -8.49
CA ALA A 71 -0.35 -2.33 -8.50
C ALA A 71 -0.97 -2.24 -9.90
N ASP A 72 -1.11 -3.37 -10.57
CA ASP A 72 -1.81 -3.51 -11.84
C ASP A 72 -3.27 -3.95 -11.62
N GLY A 73 -4.09 -3.73 -12.64
CA GLY A 73 -5.52 -3.96 -12.70
C GLY A 73 -6.38 -2.71 -12.41
N ASN A 74 -7.65 -2.80 -12.79
CA ASN A 74 -8.56 -1.67 -12.69
C ASN A 74 -9.00 -1.42 -11.23
N SER A 75 -9.02 -0.14 -10.84
CA SER A 75 -9.50 0.37 -9.55
C SER A 75 -8.64 0.02 -8.34
N TRP A 76 -7.38 -0.36 -8.55
CA TRP A 76 -6.48 -0.77 -7.46
C TRP A 76 -5.51 0.30 -7.01
N GLN A 77 -5.04 0.14 -5.78
CA GLN A 77 -4.15 1.10 -5.14
C GLN A 77 -2.75 0.51 -4.98
N ALA A 78 -1.71 1.31 -5.20
CA ALA A 78 -0.36 0.89 -4.80
C ALA A 78 -0.30 0.77 -3.26
N ILE A 79 -0.78 1.79 -2.54
CA ILE A 79 -0.96 1.74 -1.09
C ILE A 79 -2.34 2.30 -0.71
N SER A 80 -3.12 1.52 0.02
CA SER A 80 -4.43 1.88 0.57
C SER A 80 -4.41 1.86 2.09
N VAL A 81 -4.73 2.98 2.72
CA VAL A 81 -4.75 3.17 4.16
C VAL A 81 -6.15 3.57 4.59
N LEU A 82 -6.85 2.64 5.24
CA LEU A 82 -8.22 2.83 5.69
C LEU A 82 -8.28 3.22 7.17
N ASP A 83 -7.25 2.89 7.96
CA ASP A 83 -7.05 3.33 9.34
C ASP A 83 -5.55 3.35 9.67
N GLY A 84 -5.13 4.00 10.75
CA GLY A 84 -3.73 4.03 11.16
C GLY A 84 -2.87 5.05 10.42
N ALA A 85 -1.56 4.81 10.36
CA ALA A 85 -0.60 5.76 9.79
C ALA A 85 0.38 5.09 8.83
N ALA A 86 0.61 5.73 7.68
CA ALA A 86 1.64 5.34 6.72
C ALA A 86 2.64 6.47 6.47
N ARG A 87 3.93 6.12 6.43
CA ARG A 87 5.03 6.96 5.97
C ARG A 87 5.62 6.32 4.72
N VAL A 88 5.75 7.09 3.67
CA VAL A 88 6.35 6.65 2.41
C VAL A 88 7.44 7.64 2.04
N SER A 89 8.67 7.18 1.94
CA SER A 89 9.82 8.05 1.68
C SER A 89 10.74 7.48 0.60
N SER A 90 11.30 8.36 -0.23
CA SER A 90 12.32 8.01 -1.23
C SER A 90 11.91 6.82 -2.12
N SER A 91 10.61 6.70 -2.42
CA SER A 91 10.02 5.50 -3.01
C SER A 91 9.28 5.80 -4.31
N ARG A 92 8.97 4.75 -5.08
CA ARG A 92 8.13 4.87 -6.28
C ARG A 92 6.86 4.05 -6.12
N LEU A 93 5.73 4.69 -6.40
CA LEU A 93 4.42 4.05 -6.44
C LEU A 93 3.91 4.09 -7.87
N ARG A 94 3.52 2.93 -8.41
CA ARG A 94 2.99 2.81 -9.75
C ARG A 94 1.64 2.12 -9.75
N THR A 95 0.68 2.65 -10.50
CA THR A 95 -0.56 1.92 -10.81
C THR A 95 -0.80 1.83 -12.30
N LEU A 96 -1.27 0.67 -12.74
CA LEU A 96 -1.62 0.37 -14.12
C LEU A 96 -3.09 0.00 -14.21
N GLY A 97 -3.86 0.71 -15.02
CA GLY A 97 -5.29 0.43 -15.22
C GLY A 97 -6.20 1.58 -14.82
N GLN A 98 -7.45 1.50 -15.27
CA GLN A 98 -8.43 2.55 -15.03
C GLN A 98 -8.71 2.72 -13.54
N ASN A 99 -8.90 3.95 -13.07
CA ASN A 99 -9.17 4.30 -11.67
C ASN A 99 -8.11 3.79 -10.67
N GLY A 100 -6.88 3.51 -11.13
CA GLY A 100 -5.78 3.18 -10.24
C GLY A 100 -5.32 4.39 -9.43
N HIS A 101 -5.06 4.21 -8.13
CA HIS A 101 -4.56 5.30 -7.28
C HIS A 101 -3.22 4.96 -6.61
N GLY A 102 -2.26 5.88 -6.61
CA GLY A 102 -0.97 5.65 -5.97
C GLY A 102 -1.10 5.54 -4.45
N LEU A 103 -1.53 6.64 -3.82
CA LEU A 103 -1.81 6.72 -2.40
C LEU A 103 -3.29 6.98 -2.15
N TYR A 104 -3.92 6.13 -1.35
CA TYR A 104 -5.33 6.23 -1.02
C TYR A 104 -5.52 6.23 0.49
N ALA A 105 -6.04 7.33 1.03
CA ALA A 105 -6.44 7.44 2.43
C ALA A 105 -7.97 7.62 2.53
N GLU A 106 -8.65 6.75 3.26
CA GLU A 106 -10.11 6.82 3.42
C GLU A 106 -10.58 6.61 4.87
N GLY A 107 -11.16 7.65 5.48
CA GLY A 107 -11.61 7.65 6.88
C GLY A 107 -13.06 7.20 7.13
N SER A 108 -13.63 6.33 6.29
CA SER A 108 -15.02 5.88 6.48
C SER A 108 -15.24 5.15 7.81
N GLY A 109 -16.44 5.26 8.39
CA GLY A 109 -16.80 4.52 9.61
C GLY A 109 -16.11 5.00 10.90
N GLY A 110 -15.63 6.25 10.95
CA GLY A 110 -14.94 6.82 12.11
C GLY A 110 -13.46 6.45 12.21
N LYS A 111 -12.90 5.89 11.13
CA LYS A 111 -11.46 5.65 10.99
C LYS A 111 -10.72 6.96 10.70
N ASN A 112 -9.43 7.00 11.02
CA ASN A 112 -8.61 8.21 10.90
C ASN A 112 -7.25 7.89 10.25
N PRO A 113 -7.23 7.53 8.96
CA PRO A 113 -6.00 7.24 8.25
C PRO A 113 -5.16 8.51 8.11
N GLN A 114 -3.85 8.36 8.28
CA GLN A 114 -2.89 9.43 8.03
C GLN A 114 -1.80 8.92 7.10
N VAL A 115 -1.54 9.64 6.01
CA VAL A 115 -0.49 9.28 5.07
C VAL A 115 0.44 10.46 4.87
N SER A 116 1.74 10.21 4.99
CA SER A 116 2.78 11.19 4.65
C SER A 116 3.69 10.61 3.58
N ALA A 117 3.99 11.41 2.56
CA ALA A 117 4.85 11.02 1.45
C ALA A 117 5.93 12.08 1.23
N VAL A 118 7.20 11.68 1.23
CA VAL A 118 8.35 12.58 1.11
C VAL A 118 9.33 12.03 0.09
N MET A 119 9.68 12.82 -0.93
CA MET A 119 10.55 12.35 -2.03
C MET A 119 10.02 11.07 -2.69
N THR A 120 8.70 10.99 -2.85
CA THR A 120 8.02 9.83 -3.42
C THR A 120 7.49 10.15 -4.81
N ASP A 121 7.90 9.38 -5.80
CA ASP A 121 7.38 9.46 -7.16
C ASP A 121 6.09 8.64 -7.26
N ILE A 122 5.03 9.24 -7.80
CA ILE A 122 3.77 8.53 -8.01
C ILE A 122 3.40 8.62 -9.49
N LEU A 123 3.33 7.47 -10.16
CA LEU A 123 2.91 7.32 -11.55
C LEU A 123 1.65 6.48 -11.62
N THR A 124 0.54 7.09 -12.03
CA THR A 124 -0.73 6.39 -12.20
C THR A 124 -1.18 6.48 -13.65
N GLU A 125 -1.48 5.35 -14.28
CA GLU A 125 -1.81 5.25 -15.71
C GLU A 125 -3.23 4.70 -15.91
N GLY A 126 -4.08 5.41 -16.66
CA GLY A 126 -5.44 4.98 -17.00
C GLY A 126 -6.50 6.06 -16.76
N ASP A 127 -7.68 5.89 -17.37
CA ASP A 127 -8.80 6.82 -17.19
C ASP A 127 -9.24 6.85 -15.71
N GLY A 128 -9.41 8.04 -15.15
CA GLY A 128 -9.82 8.22 -13.74
C GLY A 128 -8.72 7.95 -12.72
N ALA A 129 -7.48 7.72 -13.15
CA ALA A 129 -6.35 7.49 -12.25
C ALA A 129 -5.97 8.76 -11.46
N ILE A 130 -5.56 8.58 -10.20
CA ILE A 130 -5.25 9.67 -9.27
C ILE A 130 -3.96 9.35 -8.52
N GLY A 131 -2.99 10.26 -8.54
CA GLY A 131 -1.72 10.06 -7.81
C GLY A 131 -1.93 9.85 -6.31
N ALA A 132 -2.54 10.81 -5.63
CA ALA A 132 -2.84 10.71 -4.21
C ALA A 132 -4.24 11.28 -3.92
N ILE A 133 -4.99 10.59 -3.07
CA ILE A 133 -6.30 11.04 -2.61
C ILE A 133 -6.50 10.74 -1.13
N ALA A 134 -7.02 11.75 -0.44
CA ALA A 134 -7.59 11.65 0.89
C ALA A 134 -9.10 11.92 0.80
N ARG A 135 -9.92 11.07 1.41
CA ARG A 135 -11.37 11.27 1.43
C ARG A 135 -12.02 10.77 2.70
N MET A 136 -13.17 11.35 3.03
CA MET A 136 -14.01 10.94 4.16
C MET A 136 -13.28 10.99 5.53
N GLY A 137 -12.32 11.90 5.71
CA GLY A 137 -11.60 12.07 6.98
C GLY A 137 -10.17 11.52 7.00
N GLY A 138 -9.59 11.21 5.83
CA GLY A 138 -8.13 11.07 5.66
C GLY A 138 -7.45 12.38 5.28
#